data_AF-A0A1I2TRP0-F1
#
_entry.id   AF-A0A1I2TRP0-F1
#
_cell.length_a   1.000
_cell.length_b   1.000
_cell.length_c   1.000
_cell.angle_alpha   90.00
_cell.angle_beta   90.00
_cell.angle_gamma   90.00
#
_symmetry.space_group_name_H-M   'P 1'
#
loop_
_entity.id
_entity.type
_entity.pdbx_description
1 polymer ?
#
loop_
_entity_poly.entity_id
_entity_poly.type
_entity_poly.pdbx_seq_one_letter_code
_entity_poly.pdbx_strand_id
1 'polypeptide(L)'
;MDHDTTAEQVPAKRTRSRSTTGESATRDEAAPSRTGRKTARAAVAKVPDVDLTTPRPGADVPRVAMTKTARHQYVVEVLSRTEVRSQAELAGRLAQEGIAVTQTTLSRDLDELGAVRVRTAGGALVYALPGEGGDRTPRATPDAPSLAEARLARVCGELLVSAVPSANLVVLRTPPGAAQFFASALDHAEVPGVIGTIAGDDTVLVVAREPDGGATVADQLLALARKNQPTKEQ
;
A
#
# COMPACT_ATOMS: atom_id res chain seq x y z
N MET A 1 43.32 42.25 28.14
CA MET A 1 42.13 42.30 27.26
C MET A 1 41.42 40.97 27.48
N ASP A 2 40.86 40.72 28.67
CA ASP A 2 39.69 41.40 29.27
C ASP A 2 38.51 41.27 28.28
N HIS A 3 37.34 40.72 28.56
CA HIS A 3 36.48 40.63 29.74
C HIS A 3 35.50 39.47 29.45
N ASP A 4 35.16 38.58 30.37
CA ASP A 4 34.18 38.74 31.46
C ASP A 4 32.72 38.46 31.02
N THR A 5 31.97 37.97 32.01
CA THR A 5 30.51 37.98 32.16
C THR A 5 29.75 36.77 31.58
N THR A 6 29.44 35.72 32.35
CA THR A 6 28.67 35.58 33.62
C THR A 6 27.15 35.46 33.41
N ALA A 7 26.59 34.45 34.10
CA ALA A 7 25.26 34.41 34.73
C ALA A 7 24.01 34.16 33.85
N GLU A 8 22.92 33.53 34.31
CA GLU A 8 22.58 32.89 35.59
C GLU A 8 21.12 32.38 35.50
N GLN A 9 20.87 31.20 36.11
CA GLN A 9 19.65 30.70 36.80
C GLN A 9 18.20 30.98 36.28
N VAL A 10 17.43 29.90 36.00
CA VAL A 10 16.43 29.21 36.90
C VAL A 10 15.37 30.13 37.58
N PRO A 11 14.14 29.74 38.01
CA PRO A 11 13.14 28.71 37.60
C PRO A 11 11.62 29.14 37.69
N ALA A 12 10.73 28.15 37.45
CA ALA A 12 9.61 27.72 38.31
C ALA A 12 8.15 28.16 38.08
N LYS A 13 7.30 27.22 38.56
CA LYS A 13 5.92 27.31 39.13
C LYS A 13 4.77 27.05 38.15
N ARG A 14 4.10 25.89 38.30
CA ARG A 14 2.85 25.63 39.09
C ARG A 14 1.62 25.90 38.18
N THR A 15 0.49 25.20 38.18
CA THR A 15 -0.22 24.37 39.16
C THR A 15 -1.45 23.74 38.46
N ARG A 16 -1.85 22.53 38.88
CA ARG A 16 -3.21 22.03 39.27
C ARG A 16 -4.44 22.58 38.50
N SER A 17 -5.52 21.84 38.18
CA SER A 17 -6.12 20.63 38.78
C SER A 17 -7.51 20.36 38.17
N ARG A 18 -7.97 19.09 38.25
CA ARG A 18 -9.36 18.62 38.55
C ARG A 18 -10.44 18.92 37.50
N SER A 19 -11.54 18.18 37.32
CA SER A 19 -12.14 16.94 37.86
C SER A 19 -13.43 16.71 37.02
N THR A 20 -13.98 15.49 36.85
CA THR A 20 -15.11 14.83 37.58
C THR A 20 -16.09 14.34 36.49
N THR A 21 -16.43 13.05 36.34
CA THR A 21 -17.38 12.19 37.11
C THR A 21 -18.77 12.08 36.43
N GLY A 22 -19.28 10.85 36.34
CA GLY A 22 -20.72 10.49 36.41
C GLY A 22 -21.30 9.90 35.10
N GLU A 23 -21.61 8.59 35.02
CA GLU A 23 -22.86 7.91 35.44
C GLU A 23 -24.08 8.29 34.56
N SER A 24 -25.06 7.46 34.20
CA SER A 24 -25.40 6.02 34.21
C SER A 24 -26.91 5.97 33.95
N ALA A 25 -27.44 4.90 33.32
CA ALA A 25 -28.82 4.36 33.34
C ALA A 25 -29.16 3.86 31.93
N THR A 26 -29.34 2.57 31.58
CA THR A 26 -30.18 1.47 32.11
C THR A 26 -31.67 1.79 32.29
N ARG A 27 -32.51 1.24 31.40
CA ARG A 27 -33.77 0.50 31.70
C ARG A 27 -34.47 0.02 30.41
N ASP A 28 -34.64 -1.29 30.28
CA ASP A 28 -35.90 -2.08 30.45
C ASP A 28 -36.86 -1.94 29.26
N GLU A 29 -37.00 -2.97 28.41
CA GLU A 29 -37.92 -4.11 28.53
C GLU A 29 -39.42 -3.73 28.54
N ALA A 30 -40.14 -4.14 27.48
CA ALA A 30 -41.41 -4.86 27.58
C ALA A 30 -42.04 -5.10 26.17
N ALA A 31 -42.13 -6.37 25.79
CA ALA A 31 -43.19 -6.93 24.94
C ALA A 31 -44.22 -7.64 25.88
N PRO A 32 -45.22 -8.44 25.43
CA PRO A 32 -46.02 -8.48 24.20
C PRO A 32 -47.55 -8.59 24.50
N SER A 33 -48.41 -8.59 23.48
CA SER A 33 -49.79 -9.13 23.56
C SER A 33 -50.16 -9.81 22.23
N ARG A 34 -50.12 -11.14 22.14
CA ARG A 34 -51.21 -12.14 22.32
C ARG A 34 -52.47 -11.88 21.46
N THR A 35 -52.68 -12.73 20.45
CA THR A 35 -53.74 -13.78 20.38
C THR A 35 -54.29 -13.94 18.96
N GLY A 36 -54.29 -15.17 18.43
CA GLY A 36 -55.04 -15.52 17.23
C GLY A 36 -54.63 -16.85 16.59
N ARG A 37 -55.12 -17.97 17.13
CA ARG A 37 -54.93 -19.33 16.64
C ARG A 37 -56.05 -19.66 15.65
N LYS A 38 -55.77 -20.23 14.45
CA LYS A 38 -56.64 -21.24 13.79
C LYS A 38 -56.03 -21.86 12.51
N THR A 39 -55.75 -23.17 12.62
CA THR A 39 -56.08 -24.28 11.70
C THR A 39 -55.69 -24.28 10.21
N ALA A 40 -54.69 -25.10 9.90
CA ALA A 40 -54.62 -26.17 8.88
C ALA A 40 -55.19 -25.98 7.45
N ARG A 41 -54.31 -25.95 6.43
CA ARG A 41 -54.06 -27.02 5.43
C ARG A 41 -53.12 -26.51 4.33
N ALA A 42 -52.23 -27.37 3.86
CA ALA A 42 -51.34 -27.13 2.72
C ALA A 42 -52.09 -27.29 1.37
N ALA A 43 -51.71 -26.50 0.35
CA ALA A 43 -51.17 -27.00 -0.93
C ALA A 43 -51.32 -26.00 -2.11
N VAL A 44 -50.21 -25.87 -2.85
CA VAL A 44 -50.02 -25.54 -4.27
C VAL A 44 -50.08 -24.06 -4.71
N ALA A 45 -48.97 -23.71 -5.35
CA ALA A 45 -48.55 -22.41 -5.87
C ALA A 45 -49.42 -21.90 -7.03
N LYS A 46 -49.61 -20.59 -7.05
CA LYS A 46 -49.89 -19.81 -8.25
C LYS A 46 -48.90 -18.65 -8.27
N VAL A 47 -47.98 -18.66 -9.22
CA VAL A 47 -47.11 -17.53 -9.54
C VAL A 47 -47.94 -16.55 -10.36
N PRO A 48 -48.15 -15.29 -9.94
CA PRO A 48 -48.55 -14.24 -10.85
C PRO A 48 -47.32 -13.47 -11.35
N ASP A 49 -47.42 -13.02 -12.60
CA ASP A 49 -46.42 -12.34 -13.44
C ASP A 49 -45.39 -11.48 -12.71
N VAL A 50 -44.12 -11.77 -12.99
CA VAL A 50 -43.00 -10.89 -12.63
C VAL A 50 -42.83 -9.89 -13.78
N ASP A 51 -43.27 -8.67 -13.55
CA ASP A 51 -43.01 -7.49 -14.39
C ASP A 51 -41.50 -7.37 -14.67
N LEU A 52 -41.12 -7.39 -15.95
CA LEU A 52 -39.73 -7.43 -16.43
C LEU A 52 -39.07 -6.05 -16.51
N THR A 53 -39.63 -5.01 -15.87
CA THR A 53 -39.21 -3.62 -16.13
C THR A 53 -38.41 -2.96 -15.01
N THR A 54 -37.84 -3.72 -14.06
CA THR A 54 -36.96 -3.15 -13.02
C THR A 54 -35.50 -3.55 -13.26
N PRO A 55 -34.56 -2.60 -13.44
CA PRO A 55 -33.14 -2.93 -13.56
C PRO A 55 -32.62 -3.45 -12.21
N ARG A 56 -32.05 -4.67 -12.21
CA ARG A 56 -31.38 -5.26 -11.05
C ARG A 56 -30.06 -4.51 -10.81
N PRO A 57 -29.75 -4.02 -9.60
CA PRO A 57 -28.43 -3.51 -9.29
C PRO A 57 -27.47 -4.69 -9.16
N GLY A 58 -26.53 -4.79 -10.09
CA GLY A 58 -25.55 -5.88 -10.15
C GLY A 58 -25.00 -6.05 -11.57
N ALA A 59 -24.54 -4.96 -12.18
CA ALA A 59 -23.77 -5.03 -13.40
C ALA A 59 -22.37 -5.57 -13.04
N ASP A 60 -22.08 -6.74 -13.60
CA ASP A 60 -20.78 -7.38 -13.84
C ASP A 60 -19.57 -6.73 -13.13
N VAL A 61 -19.41 -7.04 -11.85
CA VAL A 61 -18.16 -6.76 -11.12
C VAL A 61 -17.20 -7.89 -11.48
N PRO A 62 -15.98 -7.60 -11.97
CA PRO A 62 -15.00 -8.64 -12.26
C PRO A 62 -14.79 -9.48 -11.00
N ARG A 63 -15.10 -10.78 -11.10
CA ARG A 63 -14.92 -11.73 -9.99
C ARG A 63 -13.45 -12.09 -9.86
N VAL A 64 -12.67 -11.15 -9.30
CA VAL A 64 -11.31 -11.40 -8.84
C VAL A 64 -11.38 -12.43 -7.72
N ALA A 65 -10.59 -13.49 -7.83
CA ALA A 65 -10.46 -14.44 -6.73
C ALA A 65 -9.90 -13.68 -5.51
N MET A 66 -10.70 -13.55 -4.45
CA MET A 66 -10.38 -12.86 -3.20
C MET A 66 -9.35 -13.64 -2.36
N THR A 67 -8.18 -13.87 -2.92
CA THR A 67 -7.04 -14.45 -2.22
C THR A 67 -6.45 -13.41 -1.28
N LYS A 68 -5.84 -13.89 -0.19
CA LYS A 68 -5.12 -13.03 0.76
C LYS A 68 -4.06 -12.17 0.06
N THR A 69 -3.33 -12.76 -0.89
CA THR A 69 -2.30 -12.09 -1.69
C THR A 69 -2.88 -10.96 -2.54
N ALA A 70 -3.97 -11.22 -3.27
CA ALA A 70 -4.62 -10.19 -4.07
C ALA A 70 -5.11 -9.04 -3.16
N ARG A 71 -5.77 -9.37 -2.04
CA ARG A 71 -6.23 -8.36 -1.08
C ARG A 71 -5.09 -7.51 -0.52
N HIS A 72 -3.95 -8.13 -0.18
CA HIS A 72 -2.76 -7.42 0.29
C HIS A 72 -2.22 -6.45 -0.77
N GLN A 73 -2.15 -6.86 -2.03
CA GLN A 73 -1.73 -5.98 -3.13
C GLN A 73 -2.63 -4.75 -3.26
N TYR A 74 -3.95 -4.92 -3.19
CA TYR A 74 -4.89 -3.78 -3.21
C TYR A 74 -4.76 -2.86 -1.99
N VAL A 75 -4.52 -3.42 -0.80
CA VAL A 75 -4.26 -2.62 0.41
C VAL A 75 -3.01 -1.76 0.21
N VAL A 76 -1.93 -2.33 -0.34
CA VAL A 76 -0.69 -1.60 -0.65
C VAL A 76 -0.95 -0.48 -1.66
N GLU A 77 -1.65 -0.76 -2.75
CA GLU A 77 -1.97 0.23 -3.79
C GLU A 77 -2.82 1.40 -3.26
N VAL A 78 -3.83 1.12 -2.43
CA VAL A 78 -4.67 2.17 -1.86
C VAL A 78 -3.87 3.07 -0.91
N LEU A 79 -3.00 2.48 -0.08
CA LEU A 79 -2.16 3.22 0.86
C LEU A 79 -1.04 4.02 0.17
N SER A 80 -0.57 3.60 -1.02
CA SER A 80 0.44 4.35 -1.78
C SER A 80 -0.16 5.55 -2.52
N ARG A 81 -1.39 5.43 -3.01
CA ARG A 81 -2.06 6.48 -3.81
C ARG A 81 -2.84 7.49 -2.98
N THR A 82 -3.30 7.11 -1.78
CA THR A 82 -4.22 7.95 -1.00
C THR A 82 -3.89 7.99 0.49
N GLU A 83 -4.13 9.15 1.11
CA GLU A 83 -3.98 9.32 2.55
C GLU A 83 -5.17 8.72 3.30
N VAL A 84 -4.98 7.50 3.81
CA VAL A 84 -6.01 6.77 4.56
C VAL A 84 -5.89 7.04 6.06
N ARG A 85 -6.93 7.61 6.65
CA ARG A 85 -6.95 8.02 8.07
C ARG A 85 -7.48 6.95 9.01
N SER A 86 -8.25 6.00 8.49
CA SER A 86 -8.88 4.93 9.28
C SER A 86 -9.05 3.64 8.50
N GLN A 87 -9.18 2.52 9.21
CA GLN A 87 -9.48 1.22 8.62
C GLN A 87 -10.87 1.19 7.95
N ALA A 88 -11.85 1.93 8.47
CA ALA A 88 -13.17 2.05 7.85
C ALA A 88 -13.09 2.77 6.49
N GLU A 89 -12.25 3.79 6.38
CA GLU A 89 -11.98 4.46 5.11
C GLU A 89 -11.32 3.51 4.10
N LEU A 90 -10.32 2.74 4.54
CA LEU A 90 -9.65 1.74 3.70
C LEU A 90 -10.63 0.67 3.21
N ALA A 91 -11.49 0.16 4.08
CA ALA A 91 -12.53 -0.81 3.71
C ALA A 91 -13.53 -0.21 2.70
N GLY A 92 -13.90 1.06 2.86
CA GLY A 92 -14.77 1.77 1.92
C GLY A 92 -14.15 1.91 0.52
N ARG A 93 -12.85 2.20 0.45
CA ARG A 93 -12.10 2.28 -0.81
C ARG A 93 -11.95 0.93 -1.49
N LEU A 94 -11.62 -0.12 -0.73
CA LEU A 94 -11.59 -1.49 -1.23
C LEU A 94 -12.96 -1.94 -1.75
N ALA A 95 -14.05 -1.54 -1.09
CA ALA A 95 -15.40 -1.85 -1.55
C ALA A 95 -15.77 -1.18 -2.88
N GLN A 96 -15.21 0.00 -3.19
CA GLN A 96 -15.37 0.65 -4.50
C GLN A 96 -14.72 -0.16 -5.63
N GLU A 97 -13.66 -0.90 -5.31
CA GLU A 97 -12.97 -1.83 -6.21
C GLU A 97 -13.58 -3.26 -6.18
N GLY A 98 -14.75 -3.43 -5.54
CA GLY A 98 -15.44 -4.72 -5.43
C GLY A 98 -14.89 -5.68 -4.37
N ILE A 99 -13.99 -5.20 -3.49
CA ILE A 99 -13.29 -5.99 -2.47
C ILE A 99 -13.94 -5.75 -1.10
N ALA A 100 -14.89 -6.62 -0.74
CA ALA A 100 -15.53 -6.56 0.57
C ALA A 100 -14.66 -7.23 1.66
N VAL A 101 -14.27 -6.46 2.68
CA VAL A 101 -13.42 -6.94 3.79
C VAL A 101 -13.96 -6.49 5.14
N THR A 102 -13.81 -7.33 6.17
CA THR A 102 -14.16 -6.95 7.54
C THR A 102 -13.05 -6.16 8.19
N GLN A 103 -13.37 -5.36 9.21
CA GLN A 103 -12.36 -4.62 9.97
C GLN A 103 -11.33 -5.55 10.62
N THR A 104 -11.73 -6.73 11.10
CA THR A 104 -10.81 -7.71 11.70
C THR A 104 -9.81 -8.26 10.68
N THR A 105 -10.29 -8.57 9.47
CA THR A 105 -9.44 -9.02 8.37
C THR A 105 -8.43 -7.94 7.99
N LEU A 106 -8.92 -6.71 7.84
CA LEU A 106 -8.08 -5.59 7.44
C LEU A 106 -7.06 -5.19 8.50
N SER A 107 -7.41 -5.32 9.79
CA SER A 107 -6.45 -5.13 10.89
C SER A 107 -5.30 -6.12 10.79
N ARG A 108 -5.61 -7.42 10.61
CA ARG A 108 -4.57 -8.45 10.45
C ARG A 108 -3.74 -8.22 9.20
N ASP A 109 -4.36 -7.84 8.10
CA ASP A 109 -3.63 -7.55 6.86
C ASP A 109 -2.68 -6.36 7.05
N LEU A 110 -3.11 -5.28 7.71
CA LEU A 110 -2.26 -4.14 8.03
C LEU A 110 -1.11 -4.50 8.96
N ASP A 111 -1.38 -5.32 9.98
CA ASP A 111 -0.36 -5.80 10.91
C ASP A 111 0.69 -6.68 10.19
N GLU A 112 0.23 -7.60 9.33
CA GLU A 112 1.10 -8.48 8.53
C GLU A 112 1.91 -7.73 7.48
N LEU A 113 1.34 -6.68 6.89
CA LEU A 113 2.03 -5.77 5.96
C LEU A 113 2.94 -4.76 6.70
N GLY A 114 2.90 -4.74 8.04
CA GLY A 114 3.71 -3.85 8.86
C GLY A 114 3.28 -2.38 8.81
N ALA A 115 2.04 -2.08 8.43
CA ALA A 115 1.56 -0.71 8.28
C ALA A 115 1.62 0.06 9.60
N VAL A 116 2.24 1.24 9.55
CA VAL A 116 2.41 2.16 10.69
C VAL A 116 1.59 3.41 10.49
N ARG A 117 1.21 4.08 11.59
CA ARG A 117 0.53 5.37 11.51
C ARG A 117 1.56 6.50 11.53
N VAL A 118 1.63 7.28 10.45
CA VAL A 118 2.56 8.41 10.29
C VAL A 118 1.81 9.73 10.24
N ARG A 119 2.47 10.82 10.64
CA ARG A 119 1.92 12.17 10.56
C ARG A 119 2.30 12.80 9.23
N THR A 120 1.31 13.30 8.49
CA THR A 120 1.50 13.93 7.17
C THR A 120 1.96 15.38 7.33
N ALA A 121 2.44 16.00 6.26
CA ALA A 121 2.84 17.41 6.25
C ALA A 121 1.68 18.36 6.62
N GLY A 122 0.44 17.95 6.36
CA GLY A 122 -0.77 18.65 6.79
C GLY A 122 -1.20 18.35 8.24
N GLY A 123 -0.40 17.60 9.01
CA GLY A 123 -0.65 17.29 10.42
C GLY A 123 -1.62 16.12 10.68
N ALA A 124 -2.21 15.53 9.64
CA ALA A 124 -3.13 14.39 9.76
C ALA A 124 -2.36 13.09 10.05
N LEU A 125 -3.00 12.12 10.70
CA LEU A 125 -2.39 10.83 11.04
C LEU A 125 -2.96 9.73 10.15
N VAL A 126 -2.12 9.11 9.32
CA VAL A 126 -2.52 8.20 8.23
C VAL A 126 -1.75 6.89 8.30
N TYR A 127 -2.31 5.82 7.72
CA TYR A 127 -1.60 4.55 7.55
C TYR A 127 -0.58 4.64 6.41
N ALA A 128 0.61 4.07 6.61
CA ALA A 128 1.69 3.97 5.63
C ALA A 128 2.50 2.69 5.84
N LEU A 129 3.12 2.16 4.78
CA LEU A 129 3.90 0.92 4.82
C LEU A 129 5.41 1.19 4.98
N PRO A 130 6.16 0.42 5.80
CA PRO A 130 7.61 0.52 5.91
C PRO A 130 8.27 0.17 4.57
N GLY A 131 9.10 1.06 4.03
CA GLY A 131 9.70 0.92 2.70
C GLY A 131 9.00 1.73 1.60
N GLU A 132 7.74 2.14 1.81
CA GLU A 132 6.98 3.05 0.92
C GLU A 132 6.60 4.38 1.63
N GLY A 133 6.85 4.51 2.94
CA GLY A 133 6.39 5.65 3.72
C GLY A 133 7.20 5.95 4.98
N GLY A 134 8.50 5.68 4.94
CA GLY A 134 9.42 5.83 6.07
C GLY A 134 10.46 6.94 5.93
N ASP A 135 10.17 8.04 5.23
CA ASP A 135 10.84 9.34 5.40
C ASP A 135 10.10 10.40 4.55
N ARG A 136 9.35 11.30 5.19
CA ARG A 136 8.68 12.45 4.51
C ARG A 136 9.36 13.78 4.80
N THR A 137 10.68 13.77 4.96
CA THR A 137 11.56 14.93 4.73
C THR A 137 12.89 14.38 4.22
N PRO A 138 13.25 14.61 2.95
CA PRO A 138 13.65 15.94 2.51
C PRO A 138 12.80 16.45 1.34
N ARG A 139 12.55 17.76 1.35
CA ARG A 139 12.10 18.58 0.23
C ARG A 139 12.48 17.95 -1.12
N ALA A 140 11.49 17.38 -1.81
CA ALA A 140 11.62 17.02 -3.21
C ALA A 140 11.89 18.32 -3.98
N THR A 141 13.16 18.57 -4.29
CA THR A 141 13.47 19.30 -5.51
C THR A 141 12.90 18.50 -6.69
N PRO A 142 12.45 19.14 -7.78
CA PRO A 142 12.00 18.45 -8.98
C PRO A 142 13.00 17.41 -9.53
N ASP A 143 14.27 17.53 -9.13
CA ASP A 143 15.38 16.69 -9.55
C ASP A 143 15.80 15.62 -8.51
N ALA A 144 15.08 15.44 -7.39
CA ALA A 144 15.40 14.41 -6.41
C ALA A 144 14.78 13.05 -6.83
N PRO A 145 15.57 11.96 -6.90
CA PRO A 145 15.06 10.66 -7.30
C PRO A 145 13.98 10.16 -6.32
N SER A 146 12.95 9.51 -6.85
CA SER A 146 11.90 8.90 -6.02
C SER A 146 12.48 7.82 -5.10
N LEU A 147 11.78 7.49 -4.01
CA LEU A 147 12.21 6.43 -3.09
C LEU A 147 12.37 5.08 -3.82
N ALA A 148 11.47 4.78 -4.76
CA ALA A 148 11.50 3.58 -5.57
C ALA A 148 12.70 3.58 -6.53
N GLU A 149 13.03 4.71 -7.16
CA GLU A 149 14.24 4.87 -7.98
C GLU A 149 15.52 4.70 -7.16
N ALA A 150 15.58 5.29 -5.96
CA ALA A 150 16.72 5.16 -5.07
C ALA A 150 16.92 3.70 -4.63
N ARG A 151 15.82 2.99 -4.33
CA ARG A 151 15.84 1.56 -4.03
C ARG A 151 16.32 0.74 -5.23
N LEU A 152 15.77 0.98 -6.43
CA LEU A 152 16.20 0.29 -7.64
C LEU A 152 17.67 0.52 -7.93
N ALA A 153 18.15 1.75 -7.79
CA ALA A 153 19.55 2.08 -8.02
C ALA A 153 20.47 1.30 -7.07
N ARG A 154 20.09 1.18 -5.79
CA ARG A 154 20.82 0.38 -4.80
C ARG A 154 20.83 -1.10 -5.18
N VAL A 155 19.66 -1.66 -5.51
CA VAL A 155 19.51 -3.05 -5.94
C VAL A 155 20.33 -3.35 -7.20
N CYS A 156 20.37 -2.42 -8.16
CA CYS A 156 21.23 -2.53 -9.34
C CYS A 156 22.71 -2.56 -8.96
N GLY A 157 23.16 -1.69 -8.05
CA GLY A 157 24.55 -1.67 -7.60
C GLY A 157 24.98 -2.94 -6.83
N GLU A 158 24.07 -3.52 -6.06
CA GLU A 158 24.35 -4.69 -5.22
C GLU A 158 24.18 -6.03 -5.95
N LEU A 159 23.19 -6.15 -6.86
CA LEU A 159 22.72 -7.44 -7.37
C LEU A 159 22.77 -7.59 -8.90
N LEU A 160 22.96 -6.52 -9.69
CA LEU A 160 23.04 -6.66 -11.14
C LEU A 160 24.42 -7.18 -11.56
N VAL A 161 24.47 -8.42 -12.07
CA VAL A 161 25.71 -9.04 -12.56
C VAL A 161 25.93 -8.72 -14.03
N SER A 162 24.88 -8.83 -14.85
CA SER A 162 24.95 -8.46 -16.27
C SER A 162 23.56 -8.11 -16.82
N ALA A 163 23.55 -7.36 -17.92
CA ALA A 163 22.35 -7.05 -18.69
C ALA A 163 22.66 -7.25 -20.18
N VAL A 164 21.97 -8.20 -20.82
CA VAL A 164 22.16 -8.52 -22.24
C VAL A 164 20.87 -8.23 -23.00
N PRO A 165 20.85 -7.22 -23.89
CA PRO A 165 19.68 -6.90 -24.68
C PRO A 165 19.54 -7.80 -25.92
N SER A 166 18.30 -8.04 -26.34
CA SER A 166 17.94 -8.70 -27.59
C SER A 166 16.61 -8.13 -28.11
N ALA A 167 16.65 -7.32 -29.16
CA ALA A 167 15.48 -6.58 -29.66
C ALA A 167 14.78 -5.80 -28.53
N ASN A 168 13.52 -6.12 -28.22
CA ASN A 168 12.74 -5.52 -27.13
C ASN A 168 12.89 -6.26 -25.79
N LEU A 169 13.77 -7.25 -25.69
CA LEU A 169 14.00 -8.02 -24.47
C LEU A 169 15.33 -7.64 -23.82
N VAL A 170 15.41 -7.77 -22.51
CA VAL A 170 16.67 -7.73 -21.77
C VAL A 170 16.73 -8.93 -20.83
N VAL A 171 17.84 -9.67 -20.90
CA VAL A 171 18.14 -10.75 -19.95
C VAL A 171 19.10 -10.20 -18.92
N LEU A 172 18.64 -10.07 -17.69
CA LEU A 172 19.44 -9.64 -16.55
C LEU A 172 19.91 -10.88 -15.77
N ARG A 173 21.15 -10.84 -15.27
CA ARG A 173 21.68 -11.85 -14.35
C ARG A 173 21.89 -11.25 -12.98
N THR A 174 21.57 -12.05 -11.97
CA THR A 174 21.75 -11.73 -10.54
C THR A 174 22.47 -12.89 -9.84
N PRO A 175 22.91 -12.73 -8.58
CA PRO A 175 23.28 -13.89 -7.76
C PRO A 175 22.11 -14.88 -7.61
N PRO A 176 22.40 -16.15 -7.26
CA PRO A 176 21.38 -17.16 -7.00
C PRO A 176 20.35 -16.71 -5.96
N GLY A 177 19.07 -16.97 -6.23
CA GLY A 177 17.94 -16.60 -5.37
C GLY A 177 17.57 -15.11 -5.33
N ALA A 178 18.27 -14.24 -6.07
CA ALA A 178 18.06 -12.79 -6.00
C ALA A 178 17.12 -12.23 -7.08
N ALA A 179 16.78 -13.01 -8.11
CA ALA A 179 16.06 -12.50 -9.29
C ALA A 179 14.67 -11.97 -8.95
N GLN A 180 13.91 -12.66 -8.09
CA GLN A 180 12.56 -12.24 -7.67
C GLN A 180 12.57 -10.89 -6.95
N PHE A 181 13.53 -10.71 -6.03
CA PHE A 181 13.68 -9.45 -5.30
C PHE A 181 14.10 -8.32 -6.23
N PHE A 182 15.01 -8.60 -7.18
CA PHE A 182 15.42 -7.65 -8.19
C PHE A 182 14.25 -7.20 -9.08
N ALA A 183 13.49 -8.14 -9.62
CA ALA A 183 12.34 -7.87 -10.47
C ALA A 183 11.28 -7.05 -9.72
N SER A 184 11.00 -7.39 -8.46
CA SER A 184 10.10 -6.59 -7.63
C SER A 184 10.55 -5.14 -7.48
N ALA A 185 11.85 -4.89 -7.25
CA ALA A 185 12.35 -3.52 -7.18
C ALA A 185 12.24 -2.77 -8.52
N LEU A 186 12.45 -3.47 -9.64
CA LEU A 186 12.30 -2.91 -10.98
C LEU A 186 10.85 -2.53 -11.30
N ASP A 187 9.90 -3.40 -10.94
CA ASP A 187 8.47 -3.17 -11.17
C ASP A 187 7.96 -1.98 -10.33
N HIS A 188 8.40 -1.84 -9.07
CA HIS A 188 7.99 -0.71 -8.20
C HIS A 188 8.56 0.64 -8.65
N ALA A 189 9.71 0.64 -9.32
CA ALA A 189 10.34 1.86 -9.81
C ALA A 189 9.71 2.39 -11.11
N GLU A 190 8.75 1.66 -11.69
CA GLU A 190 8.02 2.05 -12.91
C GLU A 190 8.97 2.56 -14.02
N VAL A 191 10.07 1.82 -14.26
CA VAL A 191 11.14 2.24 -15.16
C VAL A 191 10.57 2.61 -16.55
N PRO A 192 10.81 3.85 -17.03
CA PRO A 192 10.30 4.27 -18.33
C PRO A 192 10.72 3.33 -19.44
N GLY A 193 9.78 2.97 -20.30
CA GLY A 193 10.02 2.05 -21.42
C GLY A 193 9.98 0.57 -21.03
N VAL A 194 9.77 0.20 -19.76
CA VAL A 194 9.52 -1.20 -19.37
C VAL A 194 8.03 -1.52 -19.41
N ILE A 195 7.67 -2.64 -20.03
CA ILE A 195 6.30 -3.18 -20.05
C ILE A 195 6.06 -4.09 -18.83
N GLY A 196 7.07 -4.89 -18.48
CA GLY A 196 7.02 -5.77 -17.32
C GLY A 196 8.21 -6.73 -17.25
N THR A 197 8.23 -7.53 -16.19
CA THR A 197 9.31 -8.47 -15.89
C THR A 197 8.82 -9.88 -15.58
N ILE A 198 9.70 -10.87 -15.79
CA ILE A 198 9.53 -12.24 -15.33
C ILE A 198 10.83 -12.68 -14.68
N ALA A 199 10.77 -13.05 -13.41
CA ALA A 199 11.93 -13.54 -12.66
C ALA A 199 11.96 -15.07 -12.57
N GLY A 200 13.16 -15.63 -12.72
CA GLY A 200 13.54 -16.97 -12.32
C GLY A 200 14.20 -16.98 -10.94
N ASP A 201 15.32 -17.69 -10.81
CA ASP A 201 16.15 -17.74 -9.59
C ASP A 201 17.30 -16.72 -9.63
N ASP A 202 18.07 -16.73 -10.71
CA ASP A 202 19.26 -15.91 -10.93
C ASP A 202 19.19 -15.06 -12.21
N THR A 203 18.01 -15.04 -12.84
CA THR A 203 17.77 -14.45 -14.16
C THR A 203 16.44 -13.72 -14.16
N VAL A 204 16.42 -12.50 -14.71
CA VAL A 204 15.19 -11.71 -14.93
C VAL A 204 15.08 -11.38 -16.41
N LEU A 205 13.93 -11.71 -17.01
CA LEU A 205 13.56 -11.25 -18.34
C LEU A 205 12.78 -9.95 -18.22
N VAL A 206 13.24 -8.90 -18.89
CA VAL A 206 12.55 -7.60 -18.98
C VAL A 206 12.04 -7.43 -20.40
N VAL A 207 10.79 -6.98 -20.53
CA VAL A 207 10.19 -6.64 -21.82
C VAL A 207 10.13 -5.12 -21.93
N ALA A 208 10.84 -4.55 -22.90
CA ALA A 208 10.83 -3.14 -23.21
C ALA A 208 9.74 -2.79 -24.23
N ARG A 209 9.26 -1.56 -24.14
CA ARG A 209 8.33 -0.92 -25.07
C ARG A 209 9.10 -0.30 -26.22
N GLU A 210 8.48 -0.29 -27.39
CA GLU A 210 8.95 0.55 -28.50
C GLU A 210 8.70 2.04 -28.18
N PRO A 211 9.61 2.96 -28.57
CA PRO A 211 10.79 2.73 -29.39
C PRO A 211 12.08 2.44 -28.59
N ASP A 212 12.04 2.54 -27.25
CA ASP A 212 13.23 2.47 -26.39
C ASP A 212 13.99 1.14 -26.56
N GLY A 213 13.28 0.03 -26.74
CA GLY A 213 13.89 -1.27 -26.98
C GLY A 213 14.74 -1.78 -25.82
N GLY A 214 15.27 -3.00 -25.95
CA GLY A 214 16.03 -3.65 -24.88
C GLY A 214 17.38 -2.98 -24.62
N ALA A 215 18.04 -2.47 -25.66
CA ALA A 215 19.36 -1.85 -25.54
C ALA A 215 19.33 -0.61 -24.62
N THR A 216 18.38 0.29 -24.82
CA THR A 216 18.25 1.50 -23.99
C THR A 216 17.93 1.15 -22.54
N VAL A 217 17.03 0.20 -22.30
CA VAL A 217 16.71 -0.26 -20.93
C VAL A 217 17.94 -0.89 -20.27
N ALA A 218 18.68 -1.74 -20.98
CA ALA A 218 19.91 -2.34 -20.45
C ALA A 218 20.95 -1.28 -20.05
N ASP A 219 21.16 -0.27 -20.91
CA ASP A 219 22.09 0.83 -20.65
C ASP A 219 21.69 1.67 -19.43
N GLN A 220 20.39 1.96 -19.29
CA GLN A 220 19.85 2.67 -18.13
C GLN A 220 20.12 1.91 -16.82
N LEU A 221 19.83 0.61 -16.77
CA LEU A 221 20.04 -0.22 -15.58
C LEU A 221 21.52 -0.37 -15.24
N LEU A 222 22.38 -0.54 -16.24
CA LEU A 222 23.83 -0.57 -16.06
C LEU A 222 24.37 0.77 -15.55
N ALA A 223 23.82 1.89 -16.00
CA ALA A 223 24.20 3.22 -15.52
C ALA A 223 23.84 3.40 -14.03
N LEU A 224 22.68 2.89 -13.59
CA LEU A 224 22.30 2.90 -12.18
C LEU A 224 23.26 2.07 -11.31
N ALA A 225 23.66 0.89 -11.79
CA ALA A 225 24.62 0.04 -11.07
C ALA A 225 25.98 0.70 -10.88
N ARG A 226 26.46 1.48 -11.86
CA ARG A 226 27.74 2.20 -11.79
C ARG A 226 27.73 3.36 -10.80
N LYS A 227 26.63 4.10 -10.72
CA LYS A 227 26.50 5.28 -9.83
C LYS A 227 26.60 4.92 -8.34
N ASN A 228 26.28 3.67 -7.98
CA ASN A 228 26.28 3.18 -6.60
C ASN A 228 27.47 2.31 -6.22
N GLN A 229 28.51 2.23 -7.06
CA GLN A 229 29.75 1.59 -6.62
C GLN A 229 30.47 2.52 -5.63
N PRO A 230 30.78 2.06 -4.41
CA PRO A 230 31.60 2.85 -3.50
C PRO A 230 32.95 3.09 -4.17
N THR A 231 33.32 4.36 -4.34
CA THR A 231 34.66 4.75 -4.79
C THR A 231 35.67 4.04 -3.89
N LYS A 232 36.37 3.04 -4.41
CA LYS A 232 37.55 2.50 -3.72
C LYS A 232 38.62 3.58 -3.83
N GLU A 233 38.75 4.41 -2.79
CA GLU A 233 39.95 5.23 -2.61
C GLU A 233 41.16 4.28 -2.50
N GLN A 234 42.15 4.55 -3.35
CA GLN A 234 43.48 3.93 -3.36
C GLN A 234 44.39 4.66 -2.38
#